data_AF-A0A8T3MF66-F1
#
_entry.id   AF-A0A8T3MF66-F1
#
_cell.length_a   1.000
_cell.length_b   1.000
_cell.length_c   1.000
_cell.angle_alpha   90.00
_cell.angle_beta   90.00
_cell.angle_gamma   90.00
#
_symmetry.space_group_name_H-M   'P 1'
#
loop_
_entity.id
_entity.type
_entity.pdbx_description
1 polymer ?
#
loop_
_entity_poly.entity_id
_entity_poly.type
_entity_poly.pdbx_seq_one_letter_code
_entity_poly.pdbx_strand_id
1 'polypeptide(L)'
;MSETAEFPLPADVTEEERAAARDGIAKYATIREETPRAIRFDGRVIGQTGPIWRFQYTRLYALEKGFLAAGHELREGIVVGYAETPEQLPECFLDPRVREFVEDELRFRKIIGGTSAPHA
;
A
#
# COMPACT_ATOMS: atom_id res chain seq x y z
N MET A 1 20.71 -3.77 2.30
CA MET A 1 20.26 -2.79 3.31
C MET A 1 18.74 -2.79 3.24
N SER A 2 18.06 -3.10 4.33
CA SER A 2 16.59 -3.01 4.36
C SER A 2 16.21 -1.53 4.41
N GLU A 3 15.54 -1.05 3.37
CA GLU A 3 14.94 0.29 3.37
C GLU A 3 13.80 0.33 4.41
N THR A 4 13.57 1.50 5.02
CA THR A 4 12.47 1.70 5.96
C THR A 4 11.36 2.47 5.26
N ALA A 5 10.22 1.80 5.05
CA ALA A 5 9.01 2.42 4.54
C ALA A 5 8.20 3.03 5.69
N GLU A 6 7.44 4.08 5.36
CA GLU A 6 6.54 4.74 6.29
C GLU A 6 5.10 4.70 5.77
N PHE A 7 4.18 4.27 6.61
CA PHE A 7 2.74 4.43 6.40
C PHE A 7 2.22 5.53 7.33
N PRO A 8 1.81 6.69 6.78
CA PRO A 8 1.27 7.78 7.57
C PRO A 8 -0.11 7.38 8.08
N LEU A 9 -0.45 7.84 9.27
CA LEU A 9 -1.77 7.70 9.86
C LEU A 9 -2.47 9.06 9.86
N PRO A 10 -3.79 9.12 9.64
CA PRO A 10 -4.55 10.35 9.75
C PRO A 10 -4.48 10.92 11.17
N ALA A 11 -4.57 12.24 11.31
CA ALA A 11 -4.46 12.90 12.62
C ALA A 11 -5.58 12.51 13.60
N ASP A 12 -6.76 12.21 13.05
CA ASP A 12 -7.96 11.77 13.78
C ASP A 12 -8.09 10.23 13.85
N VAL A 13 -7.02 9.48 13.54
CA VAL A 13 -7.05 8.01 13.64
C VAL A 13 -7.34 7.58 15.08
N THR A 14 -8.32 6.70 15.25
CA THR A 14 -8.59 6.09 16.55
C THR A 14 -7.47 5.10 16.94
N GLU A 15 -7.37 4.76 18.23
CA GLU A 15 -6.41 3.74 18.68
C GLU A 15 -6.74 2.36 18.07
N GLU A 16 -8.02 2.06 17.85
CA GLU A 16 -8.48 0.83 17.22
C GLU A 16 -8.04 0.74 15.75
N GLU A 17 -8.23 1.82 14.98
CA GLU A 17 -7.77 1.88 13.58
C GLU A 17 -6.25 1.81 13.47
N ARG A 18 -5.53 2.43 14.42
CA ARG A 18 -4.07 2.34 14.51
C ARG A 18 -3.62 0.91 14.78
N ALA A 19 -4.26 0.24 15.74
CA ALA A 19 -3.98 -1.16 16.04
C ALA A 19 -4.27 -2.05 14.84
N ALA A 20 -5.41 -1.85 14.17
CA ALA A 20 -5.76 -2.61 12.96
C ALA A 20 -4.74 -2.41 11.82
N ALA A 21 -4.28 -1.18 11.59
CA ALA A 21 -3.24 -0.88 10.60
C ALA A 21 -1.91 -1.57 10.95
N ARG A 22 -1.50 -1.48 12.22
CA ARG A 22 -0.32 -2.12 12.76
C ARG A 22 -0.38 -3.64 12.59
N ASP A 23 -1.44 -4.28 13.08
CA ASP A 23 -1.63 -5.72 12.97
C ASP A 23 -1.74 -6.17 11.50
N GLY A 24 -2.34 -5.35 10.63
CA GLY A 24 -2.38 -5.60 9.19
C GLY A 24 -0.98 -5.58 8.55
N ILE A 25 -0.16 -4.59 8.87
CA ILE A 25 1.20 -4.47 8.34
C ILE A 25 2.14 -5.52 8.95
N ALA A 26 2.05 -5.76 10.26
CA ALA A 26 2.90 -6.70 11.01
C ALA A 26 2.77 -8.15 10.53
N LYS A 27 1.65 -8.52 9.88
CA LYS A 27 1.47 -9.84 9.26
C LYS A 27 2.44 -10.10 8.12
N TYR A 28 2.87 -9.07 7.42
CA TYR A 28 3.63 -9.18 6.17
C TYR A 28 4.99 -8.48 6.20
N ALA A 29 5.15 -7.49 7.09
CA ALA A 29 6.37 -6.70 7.22
C ALA A 29 6.82 -6.60 8.67
N THR A 30 8.14 -6.50 8.87
CA THR A 30 8.72 -6.28 10.20
C THR A 30 8.60 -4.80 10.57
N ILE A 31 7.84 -4.51 11.63
CA ILE A 31 7.72 -3.14 12.16
C ILE A 31 9.02 -2.75 12.86
N ARG A 32 9.52 -1.55 12.55
CA ARG A 32 10.74 -0.95 13.13
C ARG A 32 10.43 0.09 14.18
N GLU A 33 9.42 0.92 13.94
CA GLU A 33 9.05 2.02 14.83
C GLU A 33 7.56 2.37 14.66
N GLU A 34 6.92 2.73 15.76
CA GLU A 34 5.53 3.15 15.79
C GLU A 34 5.44 4.53 16.44
N THR A 35 4.79 5.46 15.75
CA THR A 35 4.50 6.80 16.27
C THR A 35 2.99 7.06 16.22
N PRO A 36 2.48 8.07 16.93
CA PRO A 36 1.06 8.44 16.84
C PRO A 36 0.58 8.79 15.43
N ARG A 37 1.50 9.12 14.50
CA ARG A 37 1.19 9.61 13.15
C ARG A 37 1.71 8.74 12.02
N ALA A 38 2.44 7.67 12.32
CA ALA A 38 3.03 6.82 11.31
C ALA A 38 3.49 5.47 11.86
N ILE A 39 3.44 4.46 11.01
CA ILE A 39 4.00 3.11 11.24
C ILE A 39 5.17 2.94 10.28
N ARG A 40 6.35 2.61 10.81
CA ARG A 40 7.57 2.39 10.03
C ARG A 40 7.95 0.92 10.05
N PHE A 41 8.27 0.37 8.89
CA PHE A 41 8.53 -1.05 8.71
C PHE A 41 9.57 -1.31 7.61
N ASP A 42 10.15 -2.50 7.59
CA ASP A 42 11.06 -2.92 6.52
C ASP A 42 10.32 -3.03 5.19
N GLY A 43 10.71 -2.19 4.24
CA GLY A 43 10.10 -2.12 2.92
C GLY A 43 10.48 -0.86 2.18
N ARG A 44 10.03 -0.76 0.93
CA ARG A 44 10.27 0.38 0.06
C ARG A 44 8.95 0.91 -0.47
N VAL A 45 8.73 2.23 -0.37
CA VAL A 45 7.59 2.87 -1.03
C VAL A 45 7.79 2.78 -2.55
N ILE A 46 6.85 2.12 -3.23
CA ILE A 46 6.88 1.99 -4.69
C ILE A 46 5.80 2.83 -5.35
N GLY A 47 4.73 3.21 -4.65
CA GLY A 47 3.57 3.89 -5.24
C GLY A 47 2.76 4.67 -4.21
N GLN A 48 2.03 5.69 -4.65
CA GLN A 48 0.98 6.31 -3.85
C GLN A 48 -0.13 6.85 -4.76
N THR A 49 -1.36 6.43 -4.51
CA THR A 49 -2.54 7.02 -5.14
C THR A 49 -3.03 8.23 -4.35
N GLY A 50 -3.58 9.20 -5.08
CA GLY A 50 -4.41 10.25 -4.50
C GLY A 50 -5.76 9.74 -3.98
N PRO A 51 -6.65 10.64 -3.55
CA PRO A 51 -7.99 10.27 -3.13
C PRO A 51 -8.75 9.66 -4.30
N ILE A 52 -9.25 8.44 -4.10
CA ILE A 52 -10.07 7.75 -5.08
C ILE A 52 -11.19 7.00 -4.37
N TRP A 53 -12.41 7.18 -4.88
CA TRP A 53 -13.60 6.65 -4.23
C TRP A 53 -13.64 7.08 -2.76
N ARG A 54 -13.77 6.12 -1.84
CA ARG A 54 -13.78 6.36 -0.40
C ARG A 54 -12.40 6.26 0.25
N PHE A 55 -11.34 6.07 -0.54
CA PHE A 55 -9.97 6.11 -0.03
C PHE A 55 -9.45 7.54 -0.04
N GLN A 56 -8.96 8.03 1.10
CA GLN A 56 -8.26 9.31 1.16
C GLN A 56 -6.91 9.24 0.45
N TYR A 57 -6.22 8.11 0.59
CA TYR A 57 -4.99 7.78 -0.10
C TYR A 57 -4.73 6.28 0.02
N THR A 58 -3.92 5.77 -0.89
CA THR A 58 -3.36 4.40 -0.83
C THR A 58 -1.86 4.50 -1.05
N ARG A 59 -1.07 3.82 -0.23
CA ARG A 59 0.38 3.66 -0.43
C ARG A 59 0.69 2.23 -0.80
N LEU A 60 1.62 2.08 -1.74
CA LEU A 60 2.08 0.80 -2.26
C LEU A 60 3.54 0.61 -1.84
N TYR A 61 3.86 -0.60 -1.40
CA TYR A 61 5.14 -0.96 -0.82
C TYR A 61 5.65 -2.26 -1.43
N ALA A 62 6.95 -2.29 -1.74
CA ALA A 62 7.68 -3.52 -1.96
C ALA A 62 8.29 -3.98 -0.62
N LEU A 63 8.07 -5.24 -0.27
CA LEU A 63 8.60 -5.92 0.90
C LEU A 63 9.62 -6.97 0.47
N GLU A 64 10.31 -7.59 1.42
CA GLU A 64 11.27 -8.66 1.12
C GLU A 64 10.61 -9.88 0.43
N LYS A 65 9.37 -10.19 0.81
CA LYS A 65 8.66 -11.42 0.37
C LYS A 65 7.49 -11.17 -0.58
N GLY A 66 7.21 -9.92 -0.93
CA GLY A 66 6.06 -9.57 -1.77
C GLY A 66 5.77 -8.08 -1.73
N PHE A 67 4.50 -7.74 -1.83
CA PHE A 67 4.03 -6.37 -1.99
C PHE A 67 2.85 -6.09 -1.06
N LEU A 68 2.77 -4.86 -0.57
CA LEU A 68 1.72 -4.44 0.34
C LEU A 68 1.08 -3.15 -0.16
N ALA A 69 -0.24 -3.07 -0.09
CA ALA A 69 -0.99 -1.85 -0.28
C ALA A 69 -1.74 -1.51 1.01
N ALA A 70 -1.54 -0.29 1.52
CA ALA A 70 -2.26 0.19 2.68
C ALA A 70 -2.95 1.51 2.34
N GLY A 71 -4.23 1.62 2.64
CA GLY A 71 -5.03 2.80 2.34
C GLY A 71 -5.99 3.13 3.47
N HIS A 72 -6.31 4.41 3.59
CA HIS A 72 -7.31 4.88 4.55
C HIS A 72 -8.66 5.03 3.85
N GLU A 73 -9.58 4.11 4.12
CA GLU A 73 -10.96 4.12 3.63
C GLU A 73 -11.87 4.80 4.65
N LEU A 74 -12.75 5.70 4.18
CA LEU A 74 -13.52 6.62 5.02
C LEU A 74 -14.62 5.97 5.88
N ARG A 75 -14.97 4.69 5.67
CA ARG A 75 -16.05 3.99 6.39
C ARG A 75 -15.56 2.81 7.22
N GLU A 76 -14.57 2.08 6.72
CA GLU A 76 -13.99 0.86 7.28
C GLU A 76 -12.65 1.14 7.97
N GLY A 77 -12.09 2.34 7.80
CA GLY A 77 -10.83 2.75 8.37
C GLY A 77 -9.65 2.27 7.52
N ILE A 78 -8.57 1.82 8.17
CA ILE A 78 -7.34 1.44 7.47
C ILE A 78 -7.45 0.03 6.91
N VAL A 79 -7.33 -0.06 5.58
CA VAL A 79 -7.35 -1.32 4.82
C VAL A 79 -5.91 -1.66 4.41
N VAL A 80 -5.49 -2.88 4.69
CA VAL A 80 -4.17 -3.41 4.31
C VAL A 80 -4.35 -4.67 3.48
N GLY A 81 -3.80 -4.66 2.28
CA GLY A 81 -3.75 -5.79 1.36
C GLY A 81 -2.31 -6.22 1.09
N TYR A 82 -2.12 -7.52 0.87
CA TYR A 82 -0.83 -8.11 0.53
C TYR A 82 -0.97 -8.97 -0.72
N ALA A 83 0.07 -8.94 -1.55
CA ALA A 83 0.19 -9.74 -2.76
C ALA A 83 1.60 -10.28 -2.89
N GLU A 84 1.75 -11.47 -3.48
CA GLU A 84 3.08 -12.05 -3.73
C GLU A 84 3.77 -11.37 -4.92
N THR A 85 2.99 -10.97 -5.93
CA THR A 85 3.47 -10.23 -7.10
C THR A 85 2.85 -8.84 -7.18
N PRO A 86 3.50 -7.87 -7.85
CA PRO A 86 2.94 -6.52 -7.94
C PRO A 86 1.69 -6.46 -8.82
N GLU A 87 1.52 -7.41 -9.76
CA GLU A 87 0.34 -7.52 -10.62
C GLU A 87 -0.93 -7.91 -9.86
N GLN A 88 -0.78 -8.58 -8.71
CA GLN A 88 -1.89 -9.01 -7.84
C GLN A 88 -2.29 -7.94 -6.81
N LEU A 89 -1.49 -6.89 -6.61
CA LEU A 89 -1.80 -5.81 -5.66
C LEU A 89 -3.20 -5.17 -5.87
N PRO A 90 -3.63 -4.86 -7.11
CA PRO A 90 -4.97 -4.32 -7.34
C PRO A 90 -6.10 -5.22 -6.83
N GLU A 91 -5.91 -6.55 -6.84
CA GLU A 91 -6.93 -7.52 -6.46
C GLU A 91 -7.27 -7.46 -4.96
N CYS A 92 -6.40 -6.86 -4.15
CA CYS A 92 -6.65 -6.61 -2.72
C CYS A 92 -7.83 -5.67 -2.45
N PHE A 93 -8.22 -4.85 -3.43
CA PHE A 93 -9.29 -3.88 -3.28
C PHE A 93 -10.60 -4.43 -3.85
N LEU A 94 -11.75 -4.13 -3.24
CA LEU A 94 -13.05 -4.61 -3.74
C LEU A 94 -13.60 -3.74 -4.88
N ASP A 95 -13.40 -2.43 -4.82
CA ASP A 95 -13.97 -1.50 -5.80
C ASP A 95 -13.13 -1.45 -7.08
N PRO A 96 -13.73 -1.68 -8.27
CA PRO A 96 -12.98 -1.77 -9.53
C PRO A 96 -12.25 -0.48 -9.90
N ARG A 97 -12.72 0.69 -9.47
CA ARG A 97 -12.03 1.96 -9.74
C ARG A 97 -10.75 2.07 -8.93
N VAL A 98 -10.77 1.58 -7.69
CA VAL A 98 -9.56 1.54 -6.86
C VAL A 98 -8.55 0.56 -7.47
N ARG A 99 -9.01 -0.59 -7.96
CA ARG A 99 -8.15 -1.56 -8.67
C ARG A 99 -7.46 -0.92 -9.88
N GLU A 100 -8.24 -0.32 -10.76
CA GLU A 100 -7.74 0.32 -11.99
C GLU A 100 -6.68 1.39 -11.67
N PHE A 101 -6.91 2.19 -10.63
CA PHE A 101 -6.01 3.29 -10.29
C PHE A 101 -4.72 2.81 -9.61
N VAL A 102 -4.79 1.74 -8.81
CA VAL A 102 -3.60 1.07 -8.27
C VAL A 102 -2.79 0.44 -9.40
N GLU A 103 -3.46 -0.19 -10.36
CA GLU A 103 -2.83 -0.79 -11.53
C GLU A 103 -2.14 0.28 -12.41
N ASP A 104 -2.82 1.40 -12.67
CA ASP A 104 -2.27 2.52 -13.44
C ASP A 104 -1.04 3.13 -12.76
N GLU A 105 -1.08 3.35 -11.44
CA GLU A 105 0.07 3.84 -10.68
C GLU A 105 1.27 2.87 -10.75
N LEU A 106 1.03 1.56 -10.68
CA LEU A 106 2.08 0.54 -10.83
C LEU A 106 2.67 0.53 -12.25
N ARG A 107 1.85 0.70 -13.29
CA ARG A 107 2.30 0.82 -14.68
C ARG A 107 3.06 2.12 -14.93
N PHE A 108 2.54 3.24 -14.45
CA PHE A 108 3.15 4.57 -14.55
C PHE A 108 4.56 4.56 -13.95
N ARG A 109 4.72 3.89 -12.80
CA ARG A 109 6.02 3.72 -12.14
C ARG A 109 6.86 2.56 -12.69
N LYS A 110 6.41 1.90 -13.75
CA LYS A 110 7.08 0.79 -14.43
C LYS A 110 7.41 -0.38 -13.50
N ILE A 111 6.58 -0.60 -12.49
CA ILE A 111 6.67 -1.74 -11.56
C ILE A 111 6.10 -2.99 -12.23
N ILE A 112 4.98 -2.83 -12.94
CA ILE A 112 4.37 -3.87 -13.77
C ILE A 112 4.42 -3.43 -15.24
N GLY A 113 4.44 -4.40 -16.16
CA GLY A 113 4.35 -4.12 -17.60
C GLY A 113 5.65 -3.73 -18.32
N GLY A 114 6.83 -3.91 -17.71
CA GLY A 114 8.11 -3.94 -18.47
C GLY A 114 8.54 -5.40 -18.65
N THR A 115 8.72 -6.00 -19.84
CA THR A 115 9.02 -5.51 -21.19
C THR A 115 8.43 -6.46 -22.25
N SER A 116 7.90 -5.90 -23.34
CA SER A 116 8.10 -6.42 -24.70
C SER A 116 8.17 -5.23 -25.65
N ALA A 117 9.36 -4.89 -26.12
CA ALA A 117 9.56 -4.13 -27.36
C ALA A 117 9.73 -5.16 -28.49
N PRO A 118 9.47 -4.84 -29.78
CA PRO A 118 10.29 -3.86 -30.49
C PRO A 118 9.50 -2.86 -31.34
N HIS A 119 10.21 -1.86 -31.86
CA HIS A 119 9.82 -1.02 -32.99
C HIS A 119 8.95 -1.74 -34.02
N ALA A 120 7.90 -1.04 -34.47
CA ALA A 120 7.38 -1.11 -35.83
C ALA A 120 7.16 0.33 -36.31
#